data_AF-A0A061RID5-F1
#
_entry.id   AF-A0A061RID5-F1
#
_cell.length_a   1.000
_cell.length_b   1.000
_cell.length_c   1.000
_cell.angle_alpha   90.00
_cell.angle_beta   90.00
_cell.angle_gamma   90.00
#
_symmetry.space_group_name_H-M   'P 1'
#
loop_
_entity.id
_entity.type
_entity.pdbx_description
1 polymer ?
#
loop_
_entity_poly.entity_id
_entity_poly.type
_entity_poly.pdbx_seq_one_letter_code
_entity_poly.pdbx_strand_id
1 'polypeptide(L)'
;MLSSAKSSQRIPVQTEQKPSEAGSLAKGRPPPWKQVPGTDFVVDGFNHCGGWSKHYFLSHFHADHYMGLKSSFDSGQIYCTAETARLVSLHLRVPQKWLVPLELQVTHSIGGKKVTLVEANHCPGAAIFVFQIGLSVYVHTGDMRFESSLISEPFPVGLGGIRIDKLYLDTTYCDPRYSFPRQKEVLKAVDYFVKQEEESSTKIRNDRVLYVCGAYTIGKEKVWLQVLTSLEPMILFNT
;
A
#
# COMPACT_ATOMS: atom_id res chain seq x y z
N MET A 1 -12.64 -54.11 54.96
CA MET A 1 -12.38 -52.75 54.41
C MET A 1 -11.90 -52.90 52.98
N LEU A 2 -12.42 -52.04 52.11
CA LEU A 2 -12.40 -52.10 50.65
C LEU A 2 -11.01 -51.88 50.05
N SER A 3 -10.69 -52.62 48.98
CA SER A 3 -9.85 -52.13 47.88
C SER A 3 -10.00 -53.06 46.68
N SER A 4 -10.71 -52.60 45.65
CA SER A 4 -10.64 -53.20 44.32
C SER A 4 -10.85 -52.11 43.28
N ALA A 5 -9.87 -52.05 42.38
CA ALA A 5 -9.73 -51.09 41.29
C ALA A 5 -10.91 -51.13 40.32
N LYS A 6 -11.30 -49.96 39.80
CA LYS A 6 -12.14 -49.85 38.60
C LYS A 6 -11.34 -49.17 37.49
N SER A 7 -11.11 -49.96 36.45
CA SER A 7 -10.57 -49.59 35.14
C SER A 7 -11.51 -48.60 34.44
N SER A 8 -10.95 -47.50 33.93
CA SER A 8 -11.66 -46.49 33.16
C SER A 8 -11.75 -46.92 31.70
N GLN A 9 -12.96 -47.27 31.23
CA GLN A 9 -13.23 -47.55 29.83
C GLN A 9 -13.40 -46.23 29.07
N ARG A 10 -12.60 -46.03 28.01
CA ARG A 10 -12.70 -44.90 27.07
C ARG A 10 -13.89 -45.10 26.14
N ILE A 11 -14.77 -44.10 26.07
CA ILE A 11 -15.86 -44.02 25.07
C ILE A 11 -15.25 -43.47 23.76
N PRO A 12 -15.53 -44.05 22.57
CA PRO A 12 -15.03 -43.50 21.31
C PRO A 12 -15.86 -42.27 20.91
N VAL A 13 -15.19 -41.14 20.72
CA VAL A 13 -15.78 -39.96 20.10
C VAL A 13 -15.93 -40.23 18.61
N GLN A 14 -17.18 -40.29 18.12
CA GLN A 14 -17.47 -40.32 16.69
C GLN A 14 -17.09 -38.97 16.09
N THR A 15 -16.11 -38.95 15.19
CA THR A 15 -15.78 -37.79 14.37
C THR A 15 -16.83 -37.66 13.27
N GLU A 16 -17.72 -36.68 13.39
CA GLU A 16 -18.55 -36.23 12.27
C GLU A 16 -17.64 -35.66 11.17
N GLN A 17 -17.66 -36.30 10.00
CA GLN A 17 -17.05 -35.78 8.78
C GLN A 17 -17.90 -34.59 8.29
N LYS A 18 -17.34 -33.38 8.37
CA LYS A 18 -17.92 -32.21 7.68
C LYS A 18 -17.83 -32.42 6.16
N PRO A 19 -18.91 -32.16 5.40
CA PRO A 19 -18.84 -32.17 3.95
C PRO A 19 -17.85 -31.12 3.46
N SER A 20 -16.99 -31.50 2.51
CA SER A 20 -16.12 -30.58 1.79
C SER A 20 -16.94 -29.74 0.81
N GLU A 21 -17.42 -28.58 1.24
CA GLU A 21 -17.96 -27.58 0.33
C GLU A 21 -16.81 -26.80 -0.32
N ALA A 22 -16.29 -27.33 -1.42
CA ALA A 22 -15.63 -26.52 -2.43
C ALA A 22 -16.69 -25.73 -3.22
N GLY A 23 -17.38 -24.82 -2.53
CA GLY A 23 -18.19 -23.77 -3.13
C GLY A 23 -17.37 -22.48 -3.13
N SER A 24 -17.14 -21.90 -4.30
CA SER A 24 -16.63 -20.53 -4.41
C SER A 24 -17.59 -19.60 -3.67
N LEU A 25 -17.29 -19.27 -2.41
CA LEU A 25 -17.94 -18.20 -1.67
C LEU A 25 -17.93 -16.98 -2.58
N ALA A 26 -19.11 -16.56 -3.04
CA ALA A 26 -19.27 -15.29 -3.71
C ALA A 26 -18.63 -14.25 -2.78
N LYS A 27 -17.47 -13.72 -3.17
CA LYS A 27 -16.72 -12.79 -2.33
C LYS A 27 -17.67 -11.60 -2.10
N GLY A 28 -18.13 -11.47 -0.87
CA GLY A 28 -19.25 -10.59 -0.53
C GLY A 28 -18.97 -9.13 -0.86
N ARG A 29 -20.04 -8.33 -0.88
CA ARG A 29 -19.98 -6.86 -1.06
C ARG A 29 -18.81 -6.27 -0.25
N PRO A 30 -17.95 -5.42 -0.84
CA PRO A 30 -16.86 -4.76 -0.12
C PRO A 30 -17.38 -4.00 1.09
N PRO A 31 -16.59 -3.73 2.14
CA PRO A 31 -17.03 -2.89 3.23
C PRO A 31 -17.23 -1.43 2.78
N PRO A 32 -18.06 -0.61 3.47
CA PRO A 32 -18.37 0.75 3.06
C PRO A 32 -17.17 1.68 2.89
N TRP A 33 -16.09 1.48 3.66
CA TRP A 33 -14.86 2.27 3.56
C TRP A 33 -13.99 1.92 2.34
N LYS A 34 -14.32 0.87 1.59
CA LYS A 34 -13.67 0.54 0.31
C LYS A 34 -14.55 0.84 -0.91
N GLN A 35 -15.79 1.31 -0.69
CA GLN A 35 -16.74 1.67 -1.75
C GLN A 35 -16.75 3.18 -1.98
N VAL A 36 -16.77 3.60 -3.24
CA VAL A 36 -17.05 5.01 -3.61
C VAL A 36 -18.58 5.18 -3.78
N PRO A 37 -19.24 6.15 -3.12
CA PRO A 37 -20.69 6.29 -3.19
C PRO A 37 -21.15 6.65 -4.62
N GLY A 38 -22.30 6.09 -5.03
CA GLY A 38 -22.89 6.37 -6.34
C GLY A 38 -22.17 5.72 -7.53
N THR A 39 -21.25 4.78 -7.28
CA THR A 39 -20.55 3.99 -8.29
C THR A 39 -20.41 2.53 -7.86
N ASP A 40 -19.90 1.69 -8.75
CA ASP A 40 -19.43 0.33 -8.47
C ASP A 40 -17.92 0.31 -8.18
N PHE A 41 -17.30 1.44 -7.84
CA PHE A 41 -15.84 1.51 -7.67
C PHE A 41 -15.41 0.94 -6.32
N VAL A 42 -14.37 0.10 -6.36
CA VAL A 42 -13.71 -0.46 -5.17
C VAL A 42 -12.29 0.10 -5.06
N VAL A 43 -11.90 0.60 -3.89
CA VAL A 43 -10.50 0.97 -3.60
C VAL A 43 -9.89 -0.08 -2.67
N ASP A 44 -8.74 -0.63 -3.04
CA ASP A 44 -7.92 -1.58 -2.27
C ASP A 44 -8.71 -2.81 -1.74
N GLY A 45 -9.73 -3.26 -2.48
CA GLY A 45 -10.70 -4.27 -2.03
C GLY A 45 -10.65 -5.59 -2.79
N PHE A 46 -9.45 -6.10 -3.09
CA PHE A 46 -9.24 -7.29 -3.93
C PHE A 46 -9.61 -8.63 -3.26
N ASN A 47 -9.95 -8.62 -1.97
CA ASN A 47 -10.64 -9.74 -1.31
C ASN A 47 -12.15 -9.80 -1.63
N HIS A 48 -12.70 -8.77 -2.29
CA HIS A 48 -14.12 -8.63 -2.64
C HIS A 48 -14.31 -8.60 -4.17
N CYS A 49 -13.78 -9.63 -4.83
CA CYS A 49 -13.85 -9.81 -6.29
C CYS A 49 -15.06 -10.63 -6.72
N GLY A 50 -15.87 -10.13 -7.65
CA GLY A 50 -17.06 -10.81 -8.13
C GLY A 50 -18.01 -9.85 -8.84
N GLY A 51 -19.29 -10.22 -8.98
CA GLY A 51 -20.28 -9.45 -9.75
C GLY A 51 -20.64 -8.06 -9.21
N TRP A 52 -20.05 -7.61 -8.10
CA TRP A 52 -20.34 -6.29 -7.51
C TRP A 52 -19.69 -5.12 -8.25
N SER A 53 -18.49 -5.32 -8.82
CA SER A 53 -17.71 -4.26 -9.45
C SER A 53 -16.99 -4.78 -10.68
N LYS A 54 -16.80 -3.89 -11.67
CA LYS A 54 -15.83 -4.08 -12.76
C LYS A 54 -14.68 -3.06 -12.72
N HIS A 55 -14.64 -2.21 -11.68
CA HIS A 55 -13.74 -1.07 -11.56
C HIS A 55 -13.05 -1.08 -10.20
N TYR A 56 -11.82 -1.56 -10.19
CA TYR A 56 -10.99 -1.66 -8.99
C TYR A 56 -9.87 -0.62 -9.05
N PHE A 57 -9.56 0.00 -7.92
CA PHE A 57 -8.50 0.99 -7.78
C PHE A 57 -7.48 0.44 -6.77
N LEU A 58 -6.20 0.46 -7.12
CA LEU A 58 -5.11 0.11 -6.21
C LEU A 58 -4.30 1.37 -5.92
N SER A 59 -4.33 1.83 -4.66
CA SER A 59 -3.65 3.06 -4.26
C SER A 59 -2.13 2.95 -4.35
N HIS A 60 -1.58 1.80 -3.95
CA HIS A 60 -0.14 1.52 -3.97
C HIS A 60 0.16 0.02 -3.81
N PHE A 61 1.43 -0.37 -3.98
CA PHE A 61 1.86 -1.77 -3.96
C PHE A 61 2.34 -2.27 -2.56
N HIS A 62 1.48 -2.20 -1.54
CA HIS A 62 1.67 -2.88 -0.25
C HIS A 62 0.64 -4.01 -0.04
N ALA A 63 1.07 -5.04 0.69
CA ALA A 63 0.42 -6.36 0.68
C ALA A 63 -0.99 -6.40 1.27
N ASP A 64 -1.24 -5.58 2.27
CA ASP A 64 -2.55 -5.37 2.88
C ASP A 64 -3.53 -4.61 1.97
N HIS A 65 -3.03 -3.82 1.02
CA HIS A 65 -3.86 -3.11 0.02
C HIS A 65 -4.15 -3.95 -1.23
N TYR A 66 -3.17 -4.70 -1.72
CA TYR A 66 -3.38 -5.63 -2.83
C TYR A 66 -3.87 -7.02 -2.38
N MET A 67 -4.12 -7.24 -1.08
CA MET A 67 -4.51 -8.55 -0.56
C MET A 67 -5.71 -9.12 -1.33
N GLY A 68 -5.54 -10.33 -1.86
CA GLY A 68 -6.54 -11.03 -2.68
C GLY A 68 -6.33 -10.89 -4.18
N LEU A 69 -5.51 -9.93 -4.62
CA LEU A 69 -5.09 -9.79 -6.00
C LEU A 69 -4.07 -10.88 -6.37
N LYS A 70 -4.36 -11.64 -7.42
CA LYS A 70 -3.59 -12.81 -7.86
C LYS A 70 -3.54 -12.85 -9.38
N SER A 71 -2.63 -13.66 -9.94
CA SER A 71 -2.53 -13.88 -11.39
C SER A 71 -3.82 -14.36 -12.06
N SER A 72 -4.71 -15.01 -11.30
CA SER A 72 -6.03 -15.46 -11.74
C SER A 72 -7.13 -14.40 -11.67
N PHE A 73 -6.81 -13.14 -11.37
CA PHE A 73 -7.80 -12.07 -11.30
C PHE A 73 -8.51 -11.90 -12.64
N ASP A 74 -9.84 -11.85 -12.60
CA ASP A 74 -10.72 -11.81 -13.76
C ASP A 74 -11.97 -10.93 -13.57
N SER A 75 -11.99 -10.13 -12.49
CA SER A 75 -13.22 -9.47 -12.03
C SER A 75 -13.43 -8.05 -12.57
N GLY A 76 -12.48 -7.48 -13.31
CA GLY A 76 -12.62 -6.13 -13.86
C GLY A 76 -11.31 -5.46 -14.25
N GLN A 77 -11.36 -4.16 -14.51
CA GLN A 77 -10.16 -3.34 -14.71
C GLN A 77 -9.61 -2.85 -13.36
N ILE A 78 -8.29 -2.72 -13.29
CA ILE A 78 -7.52 -2.24 -12.14
C ILE A 78 -6.84 -0.94 -12.53
N TYR A 79 -7.29 0.16 -11.93
CA TYR A 79 -6.79 1.50 -12.12
C TYR A 79 -5.77 1.85 -11.04
N CYS A 80 -4.57 2.25 -11.45
CA CYS A 80 -3.50 2.65 -10.55
C CYS A 80 -2.45 3.46 -11.33
N THR A 81 -1.39 3.92 -10.67
CA THR A 81 -0.25 4.55 -11.34
C THR A 81 0.52 3.54 -12.20
N ALA A 82 1.34 4.04 -13.13
CA ALA A 82 2.19 3.20 -13.99
C ALA A 82 3.20 2.38 -13.18
N GLU A 83 3.77 2.96 -12.12
CA GLU A 83 4.67 2.28 -11.19
C GLU A 83 3.99 1.09 -10.53
N THR A 84 2.79 1.32 -9.96
CA THR A 84 2.01 0.27 -9.30
C THR A 84 1.61 -0.82 -10.29
N ALA A 85 1.14 -0.46 -11.49
CA ALA A 85 0.79 -1.43 -12.53
C ALA A 85 1.97 -2.32 -12.93
N ARG A 86 3.18 -1.75 -13.08
CA ARG A 86 4.41 -2.51 -13.38
C ARG A 86 4.72 -3.52 -12.27
N LEU A 87 4.67 -3.10 -11.01
CA LEU A 87 4.92 -3.99 -9.87
C LEU A 87 3.89 -5.11 -9.76
N VAL A 88 2.61 -4.80 -9.97
CA VAL A 88 1.53 -5.79 -9.98
C VAL A 88 1.74 -6.82 -11.11
N SER A 89 2.08 -6.36 -12.31
CA SER A 89 2.38 -7.24 -13.45
C SER A 89 3.60 -8.12 -13.16
N LEU A 90 4.68 -7.55 -12.62
CA LEU A 90 5.94 -8.25 -12.40
C LEU A 90 5.86 -9.27 -11.26
N HIS A 91 5.32 -8.87 -10.11
CA HIS A 91 5.38 -9.66 -8.88
C HIS A 91 4.11 -10.49 -8.63
N LEU A 92 2.92 -9.98 -8.97
CA LEU A 92 1.66 -10.71 -8.79
C LEU A 92 1.21 -11.45 -10.06
N ARG A 93 1.89 -11.19 -11.18
CA ARG A 93 1.62 -11.82 -12.50
C ARG A 93 0.18 -11.63 -12.97
N VAL A 94 -0.44 -10.51 -12.60
CA VAL A 94 -1.77 -10.13 -13.10
C VAL A 94 -1.65 -9.82 -14.60
N PRO A 95 -2.52 -10.38 -15.46
CA PRO A 95 -2.48 -10.10 -16.90
C PRO A 95 -2.64 -8.61 -17.21
N GLN A 96 -1.78 -8.08 -18.09
CA GLN A 96 -1.78 -6.65 -18.48
C GLN A 96 -3.14 -6.14 -18.99
N LYS A 97 -3.96 -7.00 -19.60
CA LYS A 97 -5.31 -6.64 -20.06
C LYS A 97 -6.24 -6.08 -18.96
N TRP A 98 -5.96 -6.42 -17.70
CA TRP A 98 -6.72 -5.91 -16.56
C TRP A 98 -6.11 -4.65 -15.96
N LEU A 99 -4.85 -4.34 -16.24
CA LEU A 99 -4.15 -3.20 -15.67
C LEU A 99 -4.36 -1.97 -16.55
N VAL A 100 -4.85 -0.89 -15.95
CA VAL A 100 -5.07 0.39 -16.62
C VAL A 100 -4.27 1.46 -15.87
N PRO A 101 -3.02 1.71 -16.27
CA PRO A 101 -2.23 2.81 -15.73
C PRO A 101 -2.90 4.15 -15.98
N LEU A 102 -2.97 4.98 -14.94
CA LEU A 102 -3.48 6.34 -14.98
C LEU A 102 -2.36 7.33 -14.65
N GLU A 103 -2.32 8.43 -15.39
CA GLU A 103 -1.38 9.52 -15.15
C GLU A 103 -1.80 10.34 -13.92
N LEU A 104 -0.81 10.71 -13.10
CA LEU A 104 -0.98 11.65 -12.00
C LEU A 104 -1.38 13.03 -12.54
N GLN A 105 -2.18 13.77 -11.76
CA GLN A 105 -2.61 15.14 -12.03
C GLN A 105 -3.43 15.29 -13.33
N VAL A 106 -3.89 14.18 -13.91
CA VAL A 106 -4.76 14.14 -15.08
C VAL A 106 -6.13 13.62 -14.65
N THR A 107 -7.19 14.23 -15.18
CA THR A 107 -8.57 13.78 -14.93
C THR A 107 -8.99 12.76 -15.98
N HIS A 108 -9.27 11.53 -15.53
CA HIS A 108 -9.68 10.41 -16.35
C HIS A 108 -11.19 10.19 -16.29
N SER A 109 -11.78 9.69 -17.37
CA SER A 109 -13.21 9.32 -17.40
C SER A 109 -13.34 7.79 -17.33
N ILE A 110 -13.89 7.28 -16.24
CA ILE A 110 -14.07 5.85 -15.97
C ILE A 110 -15.56 5.62 -15.70
N GLY A 111 -16.23 4.78 -16.49
CA GLY A 111 -17.67 4.54 -16.33
C GLY A 111 -18.52 5.83 -16.36
N GLY A 112 -18.08 6.86 -17.08
CA GLY A 112 -18.72 8.18 -17.12
C GLY A 112 -18.51 9.04 -15.86
N LYS A 113 -17.60 8.66 -14.96
CA LYS A 113 -17.22 9.38 -13.74
C LYS A 113 -15.82 9.94 -13.87
N LYS A 114 -15.56 11.10 -13.27
CA LYS A 114 -14.23 11.71 -13.30
C LYS A 114 -13.39 11.21 -12.13
N VAL A 115 -12.16 10.78 -12.43
CA VAL A 115 -11.19 10.31 -11.44
C VAL A 115 -9.84 10.96 -11.70
N THR A 116 -9.24 11.55 -10.68
CA THR A 116 -7.93 12.20 -10.75
C THR A 116 -7.03 11.62 -9.68
N LEU A 117 -5.77 11.35 -10.02
CA LEU A 117 -4.77 10.85 -9.08
C LEU A 117 -3.87 12.00 -8.62
N VAL A 118 -3.62 12.09 -7.32
CA VAL A 118 -2.69 13.04 -6.71
C VAL A 118 -1.60 12.24 -5.99
N GLU A 119 -0.38 12.76 -5.91
CA GLU A 119 0.74 12.07 -5.25
C GLU A 119 0.48 11.93 -3.74
N ALA A 120 0.76 10.74 -3.18
CA ALA A 120 0.44 10.40 -1.78
C ALA A 120 1.61 10.54 -0.79
N ASN A 121 2.84 10.72 -1.28
CA ASN A 121 4.08 10.88 -0.52
C ASN A 121 4.38 9.70 0.43
N HIS A 122 3.96 8.50 0.04
CA HIS A 122 4.08 7.27 0.84
C HIS A 122 5.21 6.36 0.34
N CYS A 123 5.02 5.76 -0.84
CA CYS A 123 6.01 4.95 -1.53
C CYS A 123 5.98 5.25 -3.05
N PRO A 124 6.97 4.78 -3.83
CA PRO A 124 6.93 4.95 -5.29
C PRO A 124 5.62 4.44 -5.89
N GLY A 125 4.94 5.29 -6.67
CA GLY A 125 3.66 4.97 -7.30
C GLY A 125 2.42 5.13 -6.42
N ALA A 126 2.54 5.52 -5.15
CA ALA A 126 1.39 5.72 -4.29
C ALA A 126 0.55 6.94 -4.72
N ALA A 127 -0.76 6.78 -4.74
CA ALA A 127 -1.67 7.84 -5.17
C ALA A 127 -2.91 7.99 -4.25
N ILE A 128 -3.28 9.26 -4.05
CA ILE A 128 -4.58 9.70 -3.58
C ILE A 128 -5.54 9.71 -4.77
N PHE A 129 -6.76 9.18 -4.61
CA PHE A 129 -7.80 9.24 -5.63
C PHE A 129 -8.83 10.32 -5.30
N VAL A 130 -9.13 11.17 -6.28
CA VAL A 130 -10.21 12.17 -6.22
C VAL A 130 -11.30 11.75 -7.21
N PHE A 131 -12.46 11.37 -6.69
CA PHE A 131 -13.63 10.95 -7.46
C PHE A 131 -14.65 12.08 -7.50
N GLN A 132 -15.00 12.57 -8.70
CA GLN A 132 -16.08 13.55 -8.87
C GLN A 132 -17.31 12.84 -9.45
N ILE A 133 -18.32 12.63 -8.60
CA ILE A 133 -19.53 11.86 -8.89
C ILE A 133 -20.73 12.80 -8.85
N GLY A 134 -21.19 13.25 -10.03
CA GLY A 134 -22.22 14.28 -10.12
C GLY A 134 -21.70 15.60 -9.54
N LEU A 135 -22.35 16.09 -8.49
CA LEU A 135 -21.94 17.30 -7.76
C LEU A 135 -21.05 17.01 -6.54
N SER A 136 -20.84 15.73 -6.21
CA SER A 136 -20.09 15.33 -5.02
C SER A 136 -18.63 14.99 -5.34
N VAL A 137 -17.74 15.33 -4.42
CA VAL A 137 -16.31 14.99 -4.48
C VAL A 137 -15.94 14.08 -3.31
N TYR A 138 -15.40 12.90 -3.64
CA TYR A 138 -14.90 11.94 -2.67
C TYR A 138 -13.40 11.77 -2.83
N VAL A 139 -12.66 11.87 -1.73
CA VAL A 139 -11.20 11.70 -1.73
C VAL A 139 -10.83 10.46 -0.94
N HIS A 140 -10.08 9.55 -1.55
CA HIS A 140 -9.50 8.39 -0.89
C HIS A 140 -7.99 8.52 -0.86
N THR A 141 -7.43 8.66 0.34
CA THR A 141 -6.01 8.97 0.50
C THR A 141 -5.09 7.79 0.22
N GLY A 142 -5.61 6.55 0.30
CA GLY A 142 -4.74 5.38 0.36
C GLY A 142 -3.97 5.43 1.66
N ASP A 143 -2.72 5.00 1.64
CA ASP A 143 -1.75 5.40 2.65
C ASP A 143 -1.03 6.65 2.15
N MET A 144 -0.87 7.64 3.03
CA MET A 144 -0.25 8.90 2.65
C MET A 144 0.59 9.52 3.75
N ARG A 145 1.59 10.32 3.35
CA ARG A 145 2.29 11.21 4.27
C ARG A 145 1.98 12.66 3.94
N PHE A 146 1.18 13.30 4.79
CA PHE A 146 0.80 14.69 4.59
C PHE A 146 2.00 15.63 4.47
N GLU A 147 1.93 16.51 3.48
CA GLU A 147 2.78 17.69 3.32
C GLU A 147 1.89 18.89 2.99
N SER A 148 2.24 20.08 3.47
CA SER A 148 1.40 21.28 3.32
C SER A 148 1.09 21.63 1.86
N SER A 149 1.98 21.25 0.94
CA SER A 149 1.78 21.37 -0.52
C SER A 149 0.48 20.71 -0.98
N LEU A 150 0.05 19.61 -0.34
CA LEU A 150 -1.18 18.91 -0.71
C LEU A 150 -2.41 19.81 -0.62
N ILE A 151 -2.47 20.77 0.30
CA ILE A 151 -3.62 21.67 0.44
C ILE A 151 -3.37 23.08 -0.10
N SER A 152 -2.10 23.50 -0.21
CA SER A 152 -1.76 24.82 -0.74
C SER A 152 -1.72 24.84 -2.27
N GLU A 153 -1.31 23.75 -2.92
CA GLU A 153 -1.27 23.66 -4.38
C GLU A 153 -2.68 23.43 -4.94
N PRO A 154 -3.05 24.12 -6.04
CA PRO A 154 -4.37 23.97 -6.65
C PRO A 154 -4.57 22.56 -7.19
N PHE A 155 -5.80 22.08 -7.18
CA PHE A 155 -6.18 20.86 -7.89
C PHE A 155 -5.96 21.03 -9.42
N PRO A 156 -5.34 20.06 -10.13
CA PRO A 156 -5.07 18.68 -9.70
C PRO A 156 -3.65 18.40 -9.18
N VAL A 157 -2.79 19.41 -8.98
CA VAL A 157 -1.45 19.21 -8.42
C VAL A 157 -1.54 18.81 -6.94
N GLY A 158 -2.38 19.52 -6.18
CA GLY A 158 -2.80 19.16 -4.84
C GLY A 158 -4.33 19.04 -4.75
N LEU A 159 -4.87 19.42 -3.61
CA LEU A 159 -6.29 19.48 -3.26
C LEU A 159 -6.73 20.92 -2.90
N GLY A 160 -5.91 21.92 -3.22
CA GLY A 160 -6.24 23.31 -3.03
C GLY A 160 -7.46 23.72 -3.86
N GLY A 161 -8.42 24.39 -3.23
CA GLY A 161 -9.61 24.94 -3.89
C GLY A 161 -10.74 23.94 -4.17
N ILE A 162 -10.60 22.65 -3.80
CA ILE A 162 -11.70 21.69 -3.93
C ILE A 162 -12.51 21.59 -2.63
N ARG A 163 -13.84 21.51 -2.75
CA ARG A 163 -14.72 21.14 -1.65
C ARG A 163 -14.87 19.63 -1.63
N ILE A 164 -14.45 19.00 -0.54
CA ILE A 164 -14.53 17.55 -0.35
C ILE A 164 -15.79 17.22 0.45
N ASP A 165 -16.66 16.36 -0.08
CA ASP A 165 -17.89 15.92 0.60
C ASP A 165 -17.64 14.69 1.50
N LYS A 166 -16.70 13.82 1.11
CA LYS A 166 -16.28 12.68 1.93
C LYS A 166 -14.80 12.40 1.76
N LEU A 167 -14.13 12.17 2.89
CA LEU A 167 -12.71 11.82 2.95
C LEU A 167 -12.56 10.41 3.55
N TYR A 168 -11.84 9.54 2.85
CA TYR A 168 -11.35 8.27 3.34
C TYR A 168 -9.88 8.47 3.70
N LEU A 169 -9.62 8.57 5.00
CA LEU A 169 -8.37 9.06 5.56
C LEU A 169 -7.51 7.92 6.12
N ASP A 170 -6.23 7.90 5.75
CA ASP A 170 -5.20 7.17 6.48
C ASP A 170 -5.10 7.70 7.91
N THR A 171 -5.38 6.82 8.87
CA THR A 171 -5.41 7.15 10.31
C THR A 171 -4.33 6.41 11.09
N THR A 172 -3.32 5.85 10.41
CA THR A 172 -2.24 5.03 11.02
C THR A 172 -1.63 5.67 12.27
N TYR A 173 -1.40 7.00 12.23
CA TYR A 173 -0.83 7.75 13.34
C TYR A 173 -1.77 8.85 13.87
N CYS A 174 -3.10 8.62 13.85
CA CYS A 174 -4.10 9.59 14.33
C CYS A 174 -4.19 9.63 15.88
N ASP A 175 -3.04 9.76 16.55
CA ASP A 175 -2.92 9.95 18.01
C ASP A 175 -1.74 10.92 18.27
N PRO A 176 -1.93 11.97 19.10
CA PRO A 176 -0.88 12.96 19.39
C PRO A 176 0.43 12.40 19.95
N ARG A 177 0.42 11.18 20.50
CA ARG A 177 1.64 10.50 20.96
C ARG A 177 2.65 10.23 19.84
N TYR A 178 2.19 10.16 18.59
CA TYR A 178 3.03 9.91 17.44
C TYR A 178 3.59 11.23 16.91
N SER A 179 4.87 11.47 17.22
CA SER A 179 5.62 12.61 16.71
C SER A 179 6.95 12.11 16.15
N PHE A 180 7.20 12.41 14.87
CA PHE A 180 8.36 11.92 14.15
C PHE A 180 9.05 13.06 13.39
N PRO A 181 10.37 13.00 13.20
CA PRO A 181 11.09 13.96 12.38
C PRO A 181 10.64 13.96 10.91
N ARG A 182 10.87 15.07 10.22
CA ARG A 182 10.66 15.19 8.78
C ARG A 182 11.62 14.26 8.03
N GLN A 183 11.23 13.78 6.85
CA GLN A 183 12.12 12.96 6.00
C GLN A 183 13.49 13.62 5.82
N LYS A 184 13.52 14.93 5.51
CA LYS A 184 14.75 15.71 5.33
C LYS A 184 15.67 15.70 6.56
N GLU A 185 15.11 15.68 7.77
CA GLU A 185 15.90 15.66 9.01
C GLU A 185 16.51 14.27 9.24
N VAL A 186 15.74 13.21 8.99
CA VAL A 186 16.25 11.84 9.04
C VAL A 186 17.36 11.62 8.02
N LEU A 187 17.19 12.09 6.77
CA LEU A 187 18.21 11.95 5.73
C LEU A 187 19.49 12.73 6.07
N LYS A 188 19.38 13.92 6.69
CA LYS A 188 20.55 14.65 7.20
C LYS A 188 21.27 13.89 8.32
N ALA A 189 20.52 13.25 9.22
CA ALA A 189 21.11 12.44 10.28
C ALA A 189 21.85 11.22 9.71
N VAL A 190 21.29 10.57 8.68
CA VAL A 190 21.96 9.49 7.93
C VAL A 190 23.25 9.98 7.28
N ASP A 191 23.22 11.11 6.57
CA ASP A 191 24.41 11.71 5.95
C ASP A 191 25.50 12.03 6.97
N TYR A 192 25.12 12.64 8.09
CA TYR A 192 26.04 12.95 9.18
C TYR A 192 26.67 11.68 9.76
N PHE A 193 25.86 10.66 10.06
CA PHE A 193 26.33 9.39 10.61
C PHE A 193 27.35 8.71 9.69
N VAL A 194 27.03 8.57 8.40
CA VAL A 194 27.92 7.93 7.41
C VAL A 194 29.26 8.67 7.34
N LYS A 195 29.25 10.00 7.22
CA LYS A 195 30.49 10.79 7.14
C LYS A 195 31.35 10.67 8.39
N GLN A 196 30.74 10.67 9.57
CA GLN A 196 31.46 10.51 10.84
C GLN A 196 32.10 9.11 10.96
N GLU A 197 31.39 8.06 10.56
CA GLU A 197 31.93 6.70 10.55
C GLU A 197 33.05 6.52 9.52
N GLU A 198 32.93 7.10 8.32
CA GLU A 198 34.01 7.09 7.31
C GLU A 198 35.26 7.81 7.79
N GLU A 199 35.11 8.99 8.41
CA GLU A 199 36.24 9.72 9.00
C GLU A 199 36.93 8.91 10.09
N SER A 200 36.16 8.27 10.97
CA SER A 200 36.69 7.50 12.10
C SER A 200 37.29 6.16 11.69
N SER A 201 36.69 5.46 10.73
CA SER A 201 37.17 4.16 10.25
C SER A 201 38.41 4.30 9.38
N THR A 202 38.41 5.24 8.42
CA THR A 202 39.51 5.39 7.46
C THR A 202 40.72 6.09 8.07
N LYS A 203 40.51 7.17 8.84
CA LYS A 203 41.62 8.01 9.32
C LYS A 203 42.18 7.56 10.68
N ILE A 204 41.37 6.91 11.52
CA ILE A 204 41.76 6.56 12.89
C ILE A 204 42.02 5.07 13.02
N ARG A 205 41.09 4.23 12.56
CA ARG A 205 41.14 2.77 12.79
C ARG A 205 41.81 1.98 11.66
N ASN A 206 41.86 2.55 10.45
CA ASN A 206 42.22 1.85 9.21
C ASN A 206 41.35 0.60 8.96
N ASP A 207 40.06 0.70 9.29
CA ASP A 207 39.06 -0.36 9.14
C ASP A 207 38.24 -0.17 7.86
N ARG A 208 37.69 -1.27 7.34
CA ARG A 208 36.64 -1.23 6.30
C ARG A 208 35.27 -1.31 6.93
N VAL A 209 34.37 -0.41 6.54
CA VAL A 209 32.99 -0.38 7.02
C VAL A 209 32.05 -1.00 5.98
N LEU A 210 31.12 -1.84 6.44
CA LEU A 210 30.01 -2.35 5.64
C LEU A 210 28.71 -1.71 6.14
N TYR A 211 28.04 -0.95 5.28
CA TYR A 211 26.70 -0.40 5.58
C TYR A 211 25.63 -1.37 5.09
N VAL A 212 24.75 -1.81 6.00
CA VAL A 212 23.64 -2.70 5.68
C VAL A 212 22.33 -1.95 5.87
N CYS A 213 21.55 -1.81 4.78
CA CYS A 213 20.21 -1.22 4.80
C CYS A 213 19.16 -2.32 4.62
N GLY A 214 18.38 -2.61 5.67
CA GLY A 214 17.28 -3.58 5.58
C GLY A 214 16.05 -3.01 4.88
N ALA A 215 15.46 -3.79 3.99
CA ALA A 215 14.19 -3.48 3.32
C ALA A 215 13.31 -4.74 3.23
N TYR A 216 11.99 -4.57 3.40
CA TYR A 216 11.01 -5.67 3.37
C TYR A 216 9.80 -5.37 2.46
N THR A 217 9.59 -4.10 2.11
CA THR A 217 8.60 -3.61 1.14
C THR A 217 9.22 -2.47 0.34
N ILE A 218 8.59 -2.08 -0.77
CA ILE A 218 8.89 -0.80 -1.42
C ILE A 218 8.60 0.37 -0.45
N GLY A 219 9.26 1.49 -0.68
CA GLY A 219 9.25 2.65 0.20
C GLY A 219 10.54 2.79 0.99
N LYS A 220 10.84 4.04 1.39
CA LYS A 220 12.04 4.44 2.15
C LYS A 220 13.35 4.36 1.35
N GLU A 221 13.29 4.23 0.03
CA GLU A 221 14.47 4.16 -0.87
C GLU A 221 15.46 5.31 -0.66
N LYS A 222 14.94 6.49 -0.30
CA LYS A 222 15.74 7.68 0.00
C LYS A 222 16.81 7.43 1.08
N VAL A 223 16.61 6.49 2.01
CA VAL A 223 17.56 6.20 3.09
C VAL A 223 18.86 5.59 2.54
N TRP A 224 18.77 4.49 1.78
CA TRP A 224 19.98 3.87 1.24
C TRP A 224 20.57 4.66 0.08
N LEU A 225 19.75 5.37 -0.71
CA LEU A 225 20.26 6.34 -1.68
C LEU A 225 21.04 7.47 -0.99
N GLN A 226 20.60 7.92 0.18
CA GLN A 226 21.35 8.89 0.97
C GLN A 226 22.66 8.31 1.47
N VAL A 227 22.67 7.09 2.02
CA VAL A 227 23.92 6.40 2.40
C VAL A 227 24.89 6.35 1.21
N LEU A 228 24.41 5.92 0.03
CA LEU A 228 25.21 5.85 -1.19
C LEU A 228 25.70 7.22 -1.68
N THR A 229 24.91 8.28 -1.51
CA THR A 229 25.32 9.64 -1.90
C THR A 229 26.35 10.22 -0.94
N SER A 230 26.31 9.81 0.33
CA SER A 230 27.26 10.21 1.37
C SER A 230 28.60 9.49 1.24
N LEU A 231 28.64 8.33 0.59
CA LEU A 231 29.84 7.60 0.21
C LEU A 231 30.28 8.07 -1.19
N GLU A 232 31.53 8.49 -1.38
CA GLU A 232 32.06 8.76 -2.73
C GLU A 232 31.92 7.50 -3.63
N PRO A 233 31.80 7.64 -4.96
CA PRO A 233 31.04 6.70 -5.79
C PRO A 233 31.65 5.30 -5.80
N MET A 234 31.03 4.36 -5.09
CA MET A 234 31.23 2.93 -5.28
C MET A 234 29.89 2.21 -5.12
N ILE A 235 29.37 1.67 -6.22
CA ILE A 235 28.12 0.91 -6.24
C ILE A 235 28.45 -0.59 -6.18
N LEU A 236 27.84 -1.30 -5.23
CA LEU A 236 27.64 -2.75 -5.28
C LEU A 236 26.20 -3.04 -4.84
N PHE A 237 25.35 -3.42 -5.80
CA PHE A 237 24.06 -4.05 -5.51
C PHE A 237 24.27 -5.57 -5.54
N ASN A 238 23.84 -6.27 -4.49
CA ASN A 238 23.66 -7.71 -4.57
C ASN A 238 22.20 -7.94 -5.00
N THR A 239 22.00 -8.37 -6.25
CA THR A 239 20.70 -8.78 -6.79
C THR A 239 20.38 -10.21 -6.39
#